data_AF-A0A252CTQ7-F1
#
_entry.id   AF-A0A252CTQ7-F1
#
_cell.length_a   1.000
_cell.length_b   1.000
_cell.length_c   1.000
_cell.angle_alpha   90.00
_cell.angle_beta   90.00
_cell.angle_gamma   90.00
#
_symmetry.space_group_name_H-M   'P 1'
#
loop_
_entity.id
_entity.type
_entity.pdbx_description
1 polymer ?
#
loop_
_entity_poly.entity_id
_entity_poly.type
_entity_poly.pdbx_seq_one_letter_code
_entity_poly.pdbx_strand_id
1 'polypeptide(L)'
;SWLQNGLTILPNVNLVSNIGFSTEASNTKDIYSPFANYPTQAMEFPIKHPLFMVRDAQADKFTQQTQFRLSLISLLKSQVKKKLQFFS
;
A
#
# COMPACT_ATOMS: atom_id res chain seq x y z
N SER A 1 -1.40 18.72 -4.02
CA SER A 1 -0.48 17.72 -3.44
C SER A 1 0.53 17.18 -4.46
N TRP A 2 0.19 16.31 -5.44
CA TRP A 2 1.16 15.94 -6.52
C TRP A 2 1.44 17.08 -7.51
N LEU A 3 0.39 17.80 -7.92
CA LEU A 3 0.44 18.98 -8.81
C LEU A 3 1.30 20.15 -8.30
N GLN A 4 1.78 20.09 -7.05
CA GLN A 4 2.52 21.17 -6.39
C GLN A 4 3.91 20.70 -5.90
N ASN A 5 4.46 19.62 -6.47
CA ASN A 5 5.72 19.02 -6.03
C ASN A 5 5.77 18.67 -4.52
N GLY A 6 4.63 18.29 -3.94
CA GLY A 6 4.59 17.83 -2.56
C GLY A 6 5.37 16.52 -2.38
N LEU A 7 6.23 16.47 -1.36
CA LEU A 7 6.95 15.28 -0.94
C LEU A 7 6.30 14.68 0.31
N THR A 8 6.32 13.35 0.41
CA THR A 8 5.84 12.62 1.60
C THR A 8 7.01 11.94 2.28
N ILE A 9 7.06 12.02 3.61
CA ILE A 9 8.03 11.27 4.41
C ILE A 9 7.44 9.88 4.66
N LEU A 10 8.13 8.84 4.19
CA LEU A 10 7.73 7.44 4.40
C LEU A 10 8.71 6.77 5.38
N PRO A 11 8.21 6.04 6.39
CA PRO A 11 9.08 5.25 7.25
C PRO A 11 9.62 4.04 6.49
N ASN A 12 10.86 3.63 6.80
CA ASN A 12 11.46 2.41 6.25
C ASN A 12 10.90 1.12 6.87
N VAL A 13 10.14 1.26 7.96
CA VAL A 13 9.54 0.15 8.71
C VAL A 13 8.03 0.34 8.79
N ASN A 14 7.32 -0.78 8.92
CA ASN A 14 5.89 -0.76 9.17
C ASN A 14 5.61 -0.44 10.64
N LEU A 15 4.87 0.64 10.89
CA LEU A 15 4.55 1.11 12.24
C LEU A 15 3.16 0.70 12.72
N VAL A 16 2.35 0.05 11.87
CA VAL A 16 0.94 -0.26 12.16
C VAL A 16 0.60 -1.72 11.91
N SER A 17 -0.34 -2.25 12.69
CA SER A 17 -0.89 -3.60 12.49
C SER A 17 -2.31 -3.51 11.94
N ASN A 18 -2.65 -4.30 10.93
CA ASN A 18 -4.00 -4.32 10.37
C ASN A 18 -4.90 -5.31 11.12
N ILE A 19 -5.66 -4.81 12.11
CA ILE A 19 -6.57 -5.65 12.93
C ILE A 19 -7.91 -5.99 12.27
N GLY A 20 -8.19 -5.44 11.08
CA GLY A 20 -9.49 -5.57 10.40
C GLY A 20 -9.61 -6.76 9.45
N PHE A 21 -8.55 -7.55 9.24
CA PHE A 21 -8.62 -8.71 8.36
C PHE A 21 -9.20 -9.92 9.10
N SER A 22 -10.34 -10.42 8.61
CA SER A 22 -11.02 -11.59 9.19
C SER A 22 -11.96 -12.21 8.16
N THR A 23 -12.19 -13.52 8.23
CA THR A 23 -13.19 -14.21 7.39
C THR A 23 -14.60 -13.64 7.56
N GLU A 24 -14.88 -13.05 8.72
CA GLU A 24 -16.17 -12.41 9.05
C GLU A 24 -16.19 -10.90 8.76
N ALA A 25 -15.07 -10.28 8.38
CA ALA A 25 -14.99 -8.84 8.14
C ALA A 25 -15.89 -8.41 6.96
N SER A 26 -16.45 -7.20 7.00
CA SER A 26 -17.34 -6.73 5.91
C SER A 26 -16.60 -6.55 4.58
N ASN A 27 -15.38 -6.00 4.60
CA ASN A 27 -14.64 -5.60 3.39
C ASN A 27 -13.28 -6.30 3.23
N THR A 28 -12.63 -6.67 4.32
CA THR A 28 -11.25 -7.19 4.38
C THR A 28 -11.23 -8.69 4.71
N LYS A 29 -11.90 -9.50 3.87
CA LYS A 29 -12.08 -10.94 4.08
C LYS A 29 -10.87 -11.82 3.74
N ASP A 30 -9.91 -11.28 2.99
CA ASP A 30 -8.71 -12.02 2.58
C ASP A 30 -7.65 -12.02 3.68
N ILE A 31 -7.76 -12.98 4.60
CA ILE A 31 -6.81 -13.15 5.72
C ILE A 31 -5.40 -13.54 5.28
N TYR A 32 -5.22 -13.96 4.02
CA TYR A 32 -3.91 -14.32 3.45
C TYR A 32 -3.27 -13.15 2.69
N SER A 33 -3.92 -11.99 2.68
CA SER A 33 -3.34 -10.77 2.13
C SER A 33 -1.96 -10.52 2.78
N PRO A 34 -0.93 -10.13 2.00
CA PRO A 34 0.36 -9.71 2.54
C PRO A 34 0.25 -8.60 3.60
N PHE A 35 -0.84 -7.82 3.55
CA PHE A 35 -1.12 -6.74 4.49
C PHE A 35 -1.85 -7.21 5.75
N ALA A 36 -2.49 -8.38 5.76
CA ALA A 36 -3.29 -8.85 6.90
C ALA A 36 -2.43 -9.06 8.16
N ASN A 37 -1.23 -9.62 7.99
CA ASN A 37 -0.32 -9.96 9.08
C ASN A 37 1.05 -9.32 8.87
N TYR A 38 1.10 -8.10 8.31
CA TYR A 38 2.37 -7.44 8.05
C TYR A 38 3.02 -7.02 9.38
N PRO A 39 4.23 -7.52 9.71
CA PRO A 39 4.81 -7.33 11.02
C PRO A 39 5.11 -5.86 11.28
N THR A 40 4.85 -5.40 12.50
CA THR A 40 5.30 -4.09 12.96
C THR A 40 6.75 -4.16 13.43
N GLN A 41 7.47 -3.07 13.25
CA GLN A 41 8.84 -2.94 13.72
C GLN A 41 9.02 -1.56 14.36
N ALA A 42 9.85 -1.52 15.41
CA ALA A 42 10.20 -0.26 16.05
C ALA A 42 11.06 0.60 15.12
N MET A 43 10.83 1.91 15.16
CA MET A 43 11.68 2.87 14.47
C MET A 43 12.93 3.17 15.31
N GLU A 44 14.07 3.31 14.64
CA GLU A 44 15.30 3.75 15.29
C GLU A 44 15.32 5.27 15.48
N PHE A 45 15.78 5.71 16.66
CA PHE A 45 15.89 7.11 17.03
C PHE A 45 17.34 7.49 17.40
N PRO A 46 17.75 8.76 17.19
CA PRO A 46 16.95 9.87 16.65
C PRO A 46 16.74 9.76 15.13
N ILE A 47 15.62 10.30 14.64
CA ILE A 47 15.36 10.39 13.20
C ILE A 47 16.41 11.32 12.57
N LYS A 48 17.05 10.84 11.50
CA LYS A 48 18.06 11.62 10.76
C LYS A 48 17.37 12.47 9.70
N HIS A 49 17.41 13.79 9.87
CA HIS A 49 16.95 14.71 8.84
C HIS A 49 17.97 14.77 7.69
N PRO A 50 17.54 14.67 6.42
CA PRO A 50 18.46 14.80 5.30
C PRO A 50 18.95 16.24 5.17
N LEU A 51 20.18 16.42 4.68
CA LEU A 51 20.74 17.76 4.40
C LEU A 51 19.98 18.48 3.28
N PHE A 52 19.38 17.72 2.35
CA PHE A 52 18.60 18.24 1.23
C PHE A 52 17.32 17.40 1.07
N MET A 53 16.20 18.09 0.86
CA MET A 53 14.92 17.45 0.60
C MET A 53 14.71 17.32 -0.91
N VAL A 54 15.01 16.14 -1.46
CA VAL A 54 14.81 15.80 -2.87
C VAL A 54 13.98 14.53 -2.99
N ARG A 55 13.32 14.33 -4.14
CA ARG A 55 12.52 13.12 -4.39
C ARG A 55 13.42 11.89 -4.47
N ASP A 56 13.07 10.85 -3.73
CA ASP A 56 13.67 9.53 -3.87
C ASP A 56 12.86 8.68 -4.87
N ALA A 57 13.28 8.69 -6.13
CA ALA A 57 12.61 7.93 -7.19
C ALA A 57 12.68 6.40 -6.99
N GLN A 58 13.67 5.90 -6.25
CA GLN A 58 13.81 4.47 -5.99
C GLN A 58 12.82 4.03 -4.91
N ALA A 59 12.72 4.79 -3.81
CA ALA A 59 11.74 4.55 -2.76
C ALA A 59 10.30 4.66 -3.28
N ASP A 60 10.02 5.66 -4.14
CA ASP A 60 8.72 5.80 -4.81
C ASP A 60 8.37 4.57 -5.63
N LYS A 61 9.31 4.10 -6.47
CA LYS A 61 9.13 2.91 -7.31
C LYS A 61 8.90 1.65 -6.46
N PHE A 62 9.68 1.48 -5.39
CA PHE A 62 9.53 0.35 -4.48
C PHE A 62 8.14 0.34 -3.83
N THR A 63 7.70 1.49 -3.31
CA THR A 63 6.38 1.64 -2.67
C THR A 63 5.27 1.37 -3.69
N GLN A 64 5.39 1.91 -4.90
CA GLN A 64 4.43 1.65 -5.98
C GLN A 64 4.33 0.16 -6.31
N GLN A 65 5.46 -0.56 -6.35
CA GLN A 65 5.50 -1.97 -6.73
C GLN A 65 5.03 -2.93 -5.63
N THR A 66 5.20 -2.55 -4.36
CA THR A 66 4.93 -3.43 -3.21
C THR A 66 3.62 -3.12 -2.50
N GLN A 67 3.22 -1.85 -2.43
CA GLN A 67 2.04 -1.41 -1.67
C GLN A 67 0.84 -1.11 -2.58
N PHE A 68 1.06 -0.49 -3.74
CA PHE A 68 -0.02 0.01 -4.61
C PHE A 68 -0.24 -0.80 -5.89
N ARG A 69 0.65 -1.74 -6.21
CA ARG A 69 0.56 -2.49 -7.46
C ARG A 69 -0.59 -3.48 -7.40
N LEU A 70 -1.61 -3.21 -8.23
CA LEU A 70 -2.64 -4.20 -8.53
C LEU A 70 -2.05 -5.29 -9.45
N SER A 71 -2.35 -6.56 -9.14
CA SER A 71 -1.97 -7.65 -10.03
C SER A 71 -2.75 -7.54 -11.34
N LEU A 72 -2.14 -7.94 -12.46
CA LEU A 72 -2.84 -7.99 -13.76
C LEU A 72 -4.12 -8.84 -13.68
N ILE A 73 -4.08 -9.92 -12.89
CA ILE A 73 -5.25 -10.77 -12.62
C ILE A 73 -6.34 -9.97 -11.90
N SER A 74 -6.01 -9.16 -10.89
CA SER A 74 -6.99 -8.32 -10.20
C SER A 74 -7.60 -7.26 -11.11
N LEU A 75 -6.80 -6.66 -12.00
CA LEU A 75 -7.26 -5.73 -13.01
C LEU A 75 -8.22 -6.41 -14.00
N LEU A 76 -7.84 -7.56 -14.56
CA LEU A 76 -8.69 -8.34 -15.46
C LEU A 76 -9.98 -8.80 -14.78
N LYS A 77 -9.91 -9.33 -13.56
CA LYS A 77 -11.09 -9.71 -12.76
C LYS A 77 -12.04 -8.54 -12.58
N SER A 78 -11.52 -7.35 -12.25
CA SER A 78 -12.36 -6.15 -12.10
C SER A 78 -13.08 -5.76 -13.39
N GLN A 79 -12.42 -5.91 -14.55
CA GLN A 79 -13.02 -5.59 -15.86
C GLN A 79 -14.10 -6.60 -16.25
N VAL A 80 -13.87 -7.89 -16.02
CA VAL A 80 -14.87 -8.95 -16.28
C VAL A 80 -16.09 -8.76 -15.39
N LYS A 81 -15.89 -8.50 -14.08
CA LYS A 81 -16.99 -8.25 -13.14
C LYS A 81 -17.85 -7.05 -13.57
N LYS A 82 -17.23 -5.94 -13.98
CA LYS A 82 -17.94 -4.77 -14.50
C LYS A 82 -18.79 -5.09 -15.73
N LYS A 83 -18.24 -5.88 -16.68
CA LYS A 83 -19.00 -6.29 -17.86
C LYS A 83 -20.18 -7.20 -17.50
N LEU A 84 -19.99 -8.21 -16.66
CA LEU A 84 -21.06 -9.12 -16.25
C LEU A 84 -22.21 -8.42 -15.51
N GLN A 85 -21.89 -7.44 -14.66
CA GLN A 85 -22.90 -6.61 -13.98
C GLN A 85 -23.66 -5.68 -14.92
N PHE A 86 -23.08 -5.36 -16.09
CA PHE A 86 -23.74 -4.56 -17.11
C PHE A 86 -24.68 -5.39 -18.00
N PHE A 87 -24.48 -6.71 -18.06
CA PHE A 87 -25.30 -7.65 -18.84
C PHE A 87 -26.33 -8.42 -17.99
N SER A 88 -26.43 -8.12 -16.68
CA SER A 88 -27.47 -8.58 -15.76
C SER A 88 -28.42 -7.43 -15.44
#